data_AF-A0A378BG07-F1
#
_entry.id   AF-A0A378BG07-F1
#
_cell.length_a   1.000
_cell.length_b   1.000
_cell.length_c   1.000
_cell.angle_alpha   90.00
_cell.angle_beta   90.00
_cell.angle_gamma   90.00
#
_symmetry.space_group_name_H-M   'P 1'
#
loop_
_entity.id
_entity.type
_entity.pdbx_description
1 polymer ?
#
loop_
_entity_poly.entity_id
_entity_poly.type
_entity_poly.pdbx_seq_one_letter_code
_entity_poly.pdbx_strand_id
1 'polypeptide(L)'
;MATTTAERITAAVDFHALNAMLNLYDSEGRIPFEKDRQAVEAFMATQVQPNALTFPSQEDKLSWLVSEGYYDPQVLAGYDRGFVLALFAHARRAPFRFQTFLGAWKFYTSYALKTFDGKHYLEDFAERSVMVALTLARGDEQQARQLTEEILSGRFQPATPTFLNAGKQQRGELISCFLLRIEDNMESIGRAVNSALQLSKRGGGVAFLLSNLREAGRRSSASKTSLLGWCR
;
A
#
# COMPACT_ATOMS: atom_id res chain seq x y z
N MET A 1 -37.37 -24.12 41.34
CA MET A 1 -37.38 -23.17 40.22
C MET A 1 -36.18 -22.27 40.37
N ALA A 2 -35.09 -22.58 39.68
CA ALA A 2 -33.91 -21.71 39.62
C ALA A 2 -33.88 -21.11 38.22
N THR A 3 -34.26 -19.83 38.13
CA THR A 3 -34.24 -19.06 36.89
C THR A 3 -32.80 -18.60 36.67
N THR A 4 -32.05 -19.31 35.85
CA THR A 4 -30.75 -18.83 35.37
C THR A 4 -31.01 -17.82 34.28
N THR A 5 -30.86 -16.54 34.62
CA THR A 5 -30.84 -15.41 33.70
C THR A 5 -29.75 -15.66 32.67
N ALA A 6 -30.13 -15.78 31.40
CA ALA A 6 -29.18 -15.83 30.29
C ALA A 6 -28.51 -14.45 30.17
N GLU A 7 -27.34 -14.30 30.79
CA GLU A 7 -26.44 -13.20 30.48
C GLU A 7 -26.10 -13.28 29.00
N ARG A 8 -26.56 -12.29 28.22
CA ARG A 8 -26.10 -12.07 26.86
C ARG A 8 -24.62 -11.70 26.93
N ILE A 9 -23.75 -12.71 26.86
CA ILE A 9 -22.37 -12.53 26.47
C ILE A 9 -22.41 -12.10 25.00
N THR A 10 -22.31 -10.79 24.72
CA THR A 10 -22.00 -10.30 23.38
C THR A 10 -20.56 -10.68 23.09
N ALA A 11 -20.32 -11.94 22.73
CA ALA A 11 -19.06 -12.37 22.17
C ALA A 11 -18.82 -11.52 20.93
N ALA A 12 -17.76 -10.71 20.94
CA ALA A 12 -17.36 -9.94 19.77
C ALA A 12 -17.26 -10.93 18.60
N VAL A 13 -17.94 -10.62 17.49
CA VAL A 13 -17.98 -11.49 16.32
C VAL A 13 -16.56 -11.62 15.78
N ASP A 14 -15.99 -12.82 15.87
CA ASP A 14 -14.64 -13.09 15.38
C ASP A 14 -14.63 -13.14 13.84
N PHE A 15 -14.14 -12.05 13.24
CA PHE A 15 -14.01 -11.93 11.79
C PHE A 15 -13.00 -12.92 11.19
N HIS A 16 -12.00 -13.40 11.95
CA HIS A 16 -11.10 -14.45 11.50
C HIS A 16 -11.82 -15.80 11.42
N ALA A 17 -12.66 -16.10 12.42
CA ALA A 17 -13.50 -17.31 12.39
C ALA A 17 -14.49 -17.29 11.23
N LEU A 18 -15.13 -16.13 10.96
CA LEU A 18 -16.02 -15.97 9.80
C LEU A 18 -15.28 -16.20 8.47
N ASN A 19 -14.10 -15.61 8.29
CA ASN A 19 -13.28 -15.84 7.09
C ASN A 19 -12.83 -17.30 6.96
N ALA A 20 -12.53 -17.98 8.08
CA ALA A 20 -12.16 -19.39 8.08
C ALA A 20 -13.29 -20.32 7.59
N MET A 21 -14.55 -19.89 7.65
CA MET A 21 -15.69 -20.67 7.13
C MET A 21 -15.64 -20.86 5.61
N LEU A 22 -14.86 -20.05 4.87
CA LEU A 22 -14.63 -20.27 3.44
C LEU A 22 -13.87 -21.58 3.14
N ASN A 23 -13.19 -22.15 4.15
CA ASN A 23 -12.50 -23.44 4.03
C ASN A 23 -13.41 -24.64 4.36
N LEU A 24 -14.70 -24.40 4.64
CA LEU A 24 -15.69 -25.44 4.93
C LEU A 24 -16.69 -25.53 3.77
N TYR A 25 -17.13 -26.75 3.49
CA TYR A 25 -18.21 -27.03 2.55
C TYR A 25 -19.49 -27.35 3.34
N ASP A 26 -20.63 -26.88 2.84
CA ASP A 26 -21.95 -27.28 3.36
C ASP A 26 -22.32 -28.71 2.95
N SER A 27 -23.49 -29.18 3.40
CA SER A 27 -24.01 -30.51 3.08
C SER A 27 -24.21 -30.76 1.57
N GLU A 28 -24.30 -29.69 0.78
CA GLU A 28 -24.42 -29.74 -0.68
C GLU A 28 -23.09 -29.50 -1.40
N GLY A 29 -21.96 -29.43 -0.68
CA GLY A 29 -20.63 -29.23 -1.24
C GLY A 29 -20.36 -27.80 -1.71
N ARG A 30 -21.09 -26.80 -1.21
CA ARG A 30 -20.94 -25.38 -1.59
C ARG A 30 -20.15 -24.61 -0.52
N ILE A 31 -19.45 -23.57 -0.98
CA ILE A 31 -18.68 -22.67 -0.12
C ILE A 31 -19.59 -21.53 0.35
N PRO A 32 -19.64 -21.21 1.65
CA PRO A 32 -20.51 -20.16 2.17
C PRO A 32 -19.91 -18.75 1.98
N PHE A 33 -19.88 -18.25 0.74
CA PHE A 33 -19.28 -16.95 0.38
C PHE A 33 -19.81 -15.75 1.18
N GLU A 34 -21.06 -15.81 1.65
CA GLU A 34 -21.65 -14.75 2.48
C GLU A 34 -20.89 -14.56 3.80
N LYS A 35 -20.19 -15.60 4.28
CA LYS A 35 -19.36 -15.50 5.49
C LYS A 35 -18.16 -14.56 5.31
N ASP A 36 -17.64 -14.41 4.11
CA ASP A 36 -16.60 -13.42 3.82
C ASP A 36 -17.13 -11.99 3.94
N ARG A 37 -18.35 -11.75 3.45
CA ARG A 37 -19.02 -10.44 3.57
C ARG A 37 -19.29 -10.10 5.03
N GLN A 38 -19.79 -11.06 5.80
CA GLN A 38 -19.95 -10.93 7.25
C GLN A 38 -18.60 -10.65 7.94
N ALA A 39 -17.52 -11.28 7.50
CA ALA A 39 -16.18 -11.04 8.03
C ALA A 39 -15.70 -9.61 7.74
N VAL A 40 -15.96 -9.07 6.54
CA VAL A 40 -15.69 -7.66 6.20
C VAL A 40 -16.46 -6.73 7.14
N GLU A 41 -17.77 -6.93 7.27
CA GLU A 41 -18.63 -6.07 8.10
C GLU A 41 -18.19 -6.12 9.57
N ALA A 42 -17.95 -7.31 10.11
CA ALA A 42 -17.45 -7.51 11.47
C ALA A 42 -16.08 -6.84 11.67
N PHE A 43 -15.14 -7.00 10.73
CA PHE A 43 -13.83 -6.36 10.79
C PHE A 43 -13.93 -4.83 10.77
N MET A 44 -14.75 -4.27 9.88
CA MET A 44 -14.94 -2.83 9.81
C MET A 44 -15.56 -2.26 11.10
N ALA A 45 -16.57 -2.94 11.65
CA ALA A 45 -17.29 -2.48 12.84
C ALA A 45 -16.50 -2.67 14.15
N THR A 46 -15.74 -3.76 14.28
CA THR A 46 -15.05 -4.10 15.54
C THR A 46 -13.61 -3.63 15.60
N GLN A 47 -12.93 -3.50 14.47
CA GLN A 47 -11.50 -3.18 14.42
C GLN A 47 -11.20 -1.85 13.74
N VAL A 48 -11.85 -1.51 12.63
CA VAL A 48 -11.52 -0.30 11.86
C VAL A 48 -12.15 0.94 12.48
N GLN A 49 -13.49 0.98 12.58
CA GLN A 49 -14.23 2.15 13.05
C GLN A 49 -13.85 2.58 14.46
N PRO A 50 -13.69 1.68 15.46
CA PRO A 50 -13.33 2.11 16.82
C PRO A 50 -11.91 2.65 16.94
N ASN A 51 -11.01 2.24 16.02
CA ASN A 51 -9.60 2.66 16.03
C ASN A 51 -9.30 3.76 15.01
N ALA A 52 -10.30 4.25 14.26
CA ALA A 52 -10.13 5.37 13.35
C ALA A 52 -10.19 6.70 14.11
N LEU A 53 -9.21 7.58 13.87
CA LEU A 53 -9.20 8.90 14.50
C LEU A 53 -10.22 9.82 13.83
N THR A 54 -11.08 10.45 14.64
CA THR A 54 -12.12 11.37 14.16
C THR A 54 -11.69 12.82 14.30
N PHE A 55 -12.18 13.66 13.38
CA PHE A 55 -11.87 15.08 13.31
C PHE A 55 -13.16 15.87 13.10
N PRO A 56 -13.25 17.13 13.57
CA PRO A 56 -14.46 17.95 13.40
C PRO A 56 -14.80 18.24 11.94
N SER A 57 -13.77 18.43 11.11
CA SER A 57 -13.92 18.64 9.66
C SER A 57 -12.76 18.03 8.88
N GLN A 58 -12.94 17.93 7.55
CA GLN A 58 -11.84 17.51 6.67
C GLN A 58 -10.70 18.53 6.67
N GLU A 59 -11.02 19.81 6.82
CA GLU A 59 -10.03 20.89 6.91
C GLU A 59 -9.14 20.70 8.15
N ASP A 60 -9.75 20.44 9.32
CA ASP A 60 -9.02 20.19 10.56
C ASP A 60 -8.14 18.96 10.47
N LYS A 61 -8.67 17.89 9.86
CA LYS A 61 -7.91 16.65 9.62
C LYS A 61 -6.68 16.91 8.75
N LEU A 62 -6.83 17.57 7.61
CA LEU A 62 -5.73 17.84 6.69
C LEU A 62 -4.68 18.75 7.34
N SER A 63 -5.11 19.77 8.06
CA SER A 63 -4.21 20.68 8.78
C SER A 63 -3.43 19.95 9.88
N TRP A 64 -4.09 19.09 10.65
CA TRP A 64 -3.44 18.26 11.68
C TRP A 64 -2.46 17.25 11.08
N LEU A 65 -2.83 16.58 9.97
CA LEU A 65 -1.96 15.62 9.29
C LEU A 65 -0.69 16.27 8.75
N VAL A 66 -0.77 17.53 8.28
CA VAL A 66 0.40 18.29 7.86
C VAL A 66 1.23 18.74 9.07
N SER A 67 0.60 19.29 10.11
CA SER A 67 1.31 19.82 11.28
C SER A 67 2.08 18.73 12.04
N GLU A 68 1.49 17.55 12.17
CA GLU A 68 2.13 16.39 12.82
C GLU A 68 3.07 15.63 11.88
N GLY A 69 3.26 16.07 10.64
CA GLY A 69 4.23 15.48 9.71
C GLY A 69 3.81 14.12 9.16
N TYR A 70 2.52 13.88 8.98
CA TYR A 70 2.00 12.70 8.28
C TYR A 70 1.86 12.92 6.77
N TYR A 71 1.33 14.08 6.36
CA TYR A 71 1.14 14.45 4.95
C TYR A 71 2.18 15.46 4.48
N ASP A 72 2.56 15.33 3.20
CA ASP A 72 3.46 16.27 2.54
C ASP A 72 2.69 17.56 2.17
N PRO A 73 3.02 18.72 2.76
CA PRO A 73 2.35 19.97 2.45
C PRO A 73 2.52 20.40 0.99
N GLN A 74 3.60 19.99 0.31
CA GLN A 74 3.86 20.39 -1.07
C GLN A 74 2.83 19.80 -2.04
N VAL A 75 2.35 18.59 -1.76
CA VAL A 75 1.29 17.95 -2.57
C VAL A 75 -0.01 18.73 -2.48
N LEU A 76 -0.39 19.16 -1.28
CA LEU A 76 -1.62 19.91 -1.06
C LEU A 76 -1.51 21.35 -1.58
N ALA A 77 -0.34 21.97 -1.47
CA ALA A 77 -0.09 23.33 -1.95
C ALA A 77 -0.18 23.48 -3.48
N GLY A 78 -0.14 22.37 -4.23
CA GLY A 78 -0.31 22.38 -5.69
C GLY A 78 -1.76 22.60 -6.17
N TYR A 79 -2.73 22.70 -5.25
CA TYR A 79 -4.15 22.78 -5.58
C TYR A 79 -4.86 23.89 -4.80
N ASP A 80 -6.00 24.35 -5.32
CA ASP A 80 -6.91 25.16 -4.52
C ASP A 80 -7.45 24.35 -3.33
N ARG A 81 -7.56 24.99 -2.15
CA ARG A 81 -8.00 24.32 -0.94
C ARG A 81 -9.45 23.86 -1.04
N GLY A 82 -10.31 24.66 -1.66
CA GLY A 82 -11.71 24.30 -1.93
C GLY A 82 -11.82 23.09 -2.85
N PHE A 83 -10.97 23.00 -3.88
CA PHE A 83 -10.88 21.81 -4.72
C PHE A 83 -10.50 20.55 -3.92
N VAL A 84 -9.45 20.62 -3.10
CA VAL A 84 -9.01 19.48 -2.29
C VAL A 84 -10.14 18.98 -1.40
N LEU A 85 -10.80 19.87 -0.65
CA LEU A 85 -11.92 19.52 0.21
C LEU A 85 -13.09 18.91 -0.58
N ALA A 86 -13.41 19.48 -1.75
CA ALA A 86 -14.46 18.96 -2.62
C ALA A 86 -14.13 17.56 -3.14
N LEU A 87 -12.86 17.27 -3.47
CA LEU A 87 -12.42 15.97 -3.94
C LEU A 87 -12.49 14.90 -2.84
N PHE A 88 -12.06 15.22 -1.61
CA PHE A 88 -12.24 14.34 -0.46
C PHE A 88 -13.73 14.06 -0.18
N ALA A 89 -14.57 15.09 -0.24
CA ALA A 89 -16.02 14.94 -0.07
C ALA A 89 -16.66 14.13 -1.19
N HIS A 90 -16.16 14.22 -2.42
CA HIS A 90 -16.59 13.39 -3.55
C HIS A 90 -16.21 11.92 -3.31
N ALA A 91 -14.94 11.66 -2.98
CA ALA A 91 -14.44 10.30 -2.75
C ALA A 91 -15.17 9.57 -1.61
N ARG A 92 -15.50 10.26 -0.51
CA ARG A 92 -16.28 9.70 0.59
C ARG A 92 -17.72 9.33 0.23
N ARG A 93 -18.30 10.01 -0.76
CA ARG A 93 -19.65 9.71 -1.26
C ARG A 93 -19.66 8.58 -2.29
N ALA A 94 -18.50 8.16 -2.79
CA ALA A 94 -18.42 7.04 -3.70
C ALA A 94 -18.86 5.76 -2.99
N PRO A 95 -19.65 4.88 -3.65
CA PRO A 95 -20.16 3.64 -3.06
C PRO A 95 -19.09 2.55 -2.99
N PHE A 96 -17.88 2.87 -2.53
CA PHE A 96 -16.80 1.91 -2.39
C PHE A 96 -17.06 0.97 -1.20
N ARG A 97 -16.89 -0.33 -1.44
CA ARG A 97 -16.87 -1.36 -0.40
C ARG A 97 -15.80 -2.39 -0.72
N PHE A 98 -15.08 -2.83 0.29
CA PHE A 98 -14.20 -3.98 0.16
C PHE A 98 -15.04 -5.22 -0.18
N GLN A 99 -14.67 -5.91 -1.26
CA GLN A 99 -15.39 -7.10 -1.72
C GLN A 99 -15.05 -8.35 -0.90
N THR A 100 -13.87 -8.35 -0.25
CA THR A 100 -13.37 -9.49 0.52
C THR A 100 -12.74 -9.07 1.84
N PHE A 101 -12.78 -9.96 2.85
CA PHE A 101 -12.15 -9.70 4.15
C PHE A 101 -10.66 -9.48 3.99
N LEU A 102 -10.00 -10.30 3.17
CA LEU A 102 -8.57 -10.18 2.93
C LEU A 102 -8.21 -8.81 2.34
N GLY A 103 -9.02 -8.27 1.42
CA GLY A 103 -8.81 -6.94 0.85
C GLY A 103 -8.85 -5.84 1.91
N ALA A 104 -9.89 -5.84 2.74
CA ALA A 104 -10.02 -4.89 3.85
C ALA A 104 -8.87 -5.03 4.85
N TRP A 105 -8.59 -6.27 5.29
CA TRP A 105 -7.55 -6.56 6.26
C TRP A 105 -6.17 -6.16 5.74
N LYS A 106 -5.83 -6.48 4.49
CA LYS A 106 -4.56 -6.08 3.87
C LYS A 106 -4.42 -4.57 3.78
N PHE A 107 -5.47 -3.87 3.35
CA PHE A 107 -5.44 -2.42 3.26
C PHE A 107 -5.14 -1.78 4.62
N TYR A 108 -5.92 -2.10 5.66
CA TYR A 108 -5.73 -1.49 6.98
C TYR A 108 -4.45 -1.94 7.69
N THR A 109 -4.02 -3.19 7.51
CA THR A 109 -2.78 -3.65 8.15
C THR A 109 -1.53 -3.05 7.51
N SER A 110 -1.52 -2.87 6.19
CA SER A 110 -0.28 -2.62 5.43
C SER A 110 -0.26 -1.34 4.60
N TYR A 111 -1.41 -0.71 4.30
CA TYR A 111 -1.50 0.43 3.37
C TYR A 111 -2.01 1.72 4.01
N ALA A 112 -3.08 1.62 4.80
CA ALA A 112 -3.69 2.75 5.47
C ALA A 112 -2.65 3.49 6.32
N LEU A 113 -2.64 4.82 6.25
CA LEU A 113 -1.84 5.62 7.18
C LEU A 113 -2.32 5.37 8.62
N LYS A 114 -1.35 5.18 9.51
CA LYS A 114 -1.55 5.03 10.94
C LYS A 114 -0.81 6.13 11.69
N THR A 115 -1.20 6.37 12.94
CA THR A 115 -0.39 7.14 13.87
C THR A 115 1.00 6.54 14.01
N PHE A 116 2.01 7.33 14.39
CA PHE A 116 3.38 6.84 14.54
C PHE A 116 3.52 5.74 15.60
N ASP A 117 2.63 5.71 16.59
CA ASP A 117 2.56 4.63 17.58
C ASP A 117 1.80 3.39 17.09
N GLY A 118 1.26 3.43 15.87
CA GLY A 118 0.59 2.33 15.19
C GLY A 118 -0.80 1.98 15.69
N LYS A 119 -1.36 2.74 16.64
CA LYS A 119 -2.62 2.39 17.32
C LYS A 119 -3.87 2.82 16.57
N HIS A 120 -3.82 3.95 15.87
CA HIS A 120 -4.99 4.53 15.23
C HIS A 120 -4.84 4.63 13.73
N TYR A 121 -5.95 4.44 13.01
CA TYR A 121 -6.03 4.67 11.57
C TYR A 121 -6.31 6.15 11.29
N LEU A 122 -5.53 6.72 10.38
CA LEU A 122 -5.66 8.10 9.93
C LEU A 122 -6.28 8.20 8.53
N GLU A 123 -6.38 7.09 7.80
CA GLU A 123 -6.94 7.04 6.45
C GLU A 123 -7.90 5.86 6.27
N ASP A 124 -8.91 6.09 5.44
CA ASP A 124 -9.63 5.04 4.73
C ASP A 124 -9.15 4.89 3.26
N PHE A 125 -9.76 3.94 2.53
CA PHE A 125 -9.41 3.69 1.13
C PHE A 125 -9.67 4.89 0.22
N ALA A 126 -10.75 5.64 0.47
CA ALA A 126 -11.12 6.77 -0.36
C ALA A 126 -10.14 7.94 -0.15
N GLU A 127 -9.78 8.23 1.08
CA GLU A 127 -8.79 9.25 1.43
C GLU A 127 -7.42 8.93 0.86
N ARG A 128 -7.01 7.66 0.94
CA ARG A 128 -5.75 7.21 0.31
C ARG A 128 -5.78 7.41 -1.20
N SER A 129 -6.88 7.05 -1.84
CA SER A 129 -7.06 7.21 -3.29
C SER A 129 -6.95 8.67 -3.72
N VAL A 130 -7.55 9.59 -2.96
CA VAL A 130 -7.45 11.04 -3.21
C VAL A 130 -6.01 11.52 -3.10
N MET A 131 -5.29 11.17 -2.04
CA MET A 131 -3.89 11.62 -1.90
C MET A 131 -2.97 11.06 -2.98
N VAL A 132 -3.20 9.83 -3.42
CA VAL A 132 -2.48 9.24 -4.55
C VAL A 132 -2.80 10.03 -5.83
N ALA A 133 -4.07 10.33 -6.10
CA ALA A 133 -4.48 11.10 -7.26
C ALA A 133 -3.89 12.51 -7.26
N LEU A 134 -3.95 13.23 -6.13
CA LEU A 134 -3.35 14.56 -5.97
C LEU A 134 -1.84 14.54 -6.22
N THR A 135 -1.14 13.52 -5.72
CA THR A 135 0.31 13.38 -5.92
C THR A 135 0.66 13.13 -7.39
N LEU A 136 -0.10 12.28 -8.07
CA LEU A 136 0.17 11.89 -9.45
C LEU A 136 -0.22 12.98 -10.46
N ALA A 137 -1.28 13.74 -10.17
CA ALA A 137 -1.79 14.79 -11.04
C ALA A 137 -1.04 16.12 -10.94
N ARG A 138 -0.17 16.30 -9.93
CA ARG A 138 0.79 17.42 -9.84
C ARG A 138 0.19 18.82 -10.07
N GLY A 139 -1.02 19.06 -9.57
CA GLY A 139 -1.73 20.34 -9.68
C GLY A 139 -2.82 20.37 -10.76
N ASP A 140 -2.92 19.34 -11.60
CA ASP A 140 -4.02 19.21 -12.56
C ASP A 140 -5.28 18.68 -11.87
N GLU A 141 -6.23 19.58 -11.61
CA GLU A 141 -7.50 19.27 -10.97
C GLU A 141 -8.36 18.26 -11.74
N GLN A 142 -8.36 18.34 -13.07
CA GLN A 142 -9.15 17.42 -13.90
C GLN A 142 -8.55 16.02 -13.82
N GLN A 143 -7.23 15.90 -13.95
CA GLN A 143 -6.54 14.63 -13.82
C GLN A 143 -6.68 14.03 -12.42
N ALA A 144 -6.61 14.85 -11.36
CA ALA A 144 -6.81 14.39 -9.99
C ALA A 144 -8.22 13.80 -9.78
N ARG A 145 -9.26 14.41 -10.36
CA ARG A 145 -10.62 13.85 -10.33
C ARG A 145 -10.69 12.51 -11.05
N GLN A 146 -10.19 12.46 -12.30
CA GLN A 146 -10.21 11.23 -13.10
C GLN A 146 -9.48 10.08 -12.38
N LEU A 147 -8.26 10.32 -11.88
CA LEU A 147 -7.51 9.31 -11.14
C LEU A 147 -8.26 8.83 -9.89
N THR A 148 -8.91 9.73 -9.16
CA THR A 148 -9.71 9.37 -7.99
C THR A 148 -10.87 8.43 -8.39
N GLU A 149 -11.59 8.76 -9.45
CA GLU A 149 -12.70 7.95 -9.96
C GLU A 149 -12.24 6.58 -10.50
N GLU A 150 -11.13 6.55 -11.26
CA GLU A 150 -10.56 5.32 -11.80
C GLU A 150 -10.07 4.37 -10.69
N ILE A 151 -9.50 4.91 -9.61
CA ILE A 151 -9.07 4.11 -8.46
C ILE A 151 -10.27 3.60 -7.65
N LEU A 152 -11.22 4.48 -7.32
CA LEU A 152 -12.39 4.12 -6.52
C LEU A 152 -13.32 3.13 -7.23
N SER A 153 -13.38 3.21 -8.57
CA SER A 153 -14.15 2.26 -9.39
C SER A 153 -13.47 0.90 -9.53
N GLY A 154 -12.19 0.79 -9.15
CA GLY A 154 -11.39 -0.42 -9.32
C GLY A 154 -10.85 -0.64 -10.74
N ARG A 155 -11.06 0.32 -11.67
CA ARG A 155 -10.51 0.26 -13.04
C ARG A 155 -9.01 0.47 -13.07
N PHE A 156 -8.48 1.25 -12.13
CA PHE A 156 -7.05 1.53 -12.02
C PHE A 156 -6.51 1.21 -10.63
N GLN A 157 -5.44 0.43 -10.56
CA GLN A 157 -4.72 0.16 -9.33
C GLN A 157 -3.24 0.54 -9.52
N PRO A 158 -2.76 1.64 -8.90
CA PRO A 158 -1.34 1.97 -8.89
C PRO A 158 -0.53 0.87 -8.22
N ALA A 159 0.74 0.74 -8.63
CA ALA A 159 1.67 -0.18 -8.00
C ALA A 159 1.81 0.10 -6.50
N THR A 160 2.02 -0.96 -5.70
CA THR A 160 2.21 -0.87 -4.24
C THR A 160 3.13 0.25 -3.78
N PRO A 161 4.36 0.46 -4.31
CA PRO A 161 5.23 1.55 -3.86
C PRO A 161 4.62 2.93 -4.12
N THR A 162 3.80 3.10 -5.16
CA THR A 162 3.12 4.36 -5.43
C THR A 162 1.92 4.55 -4.51
N PHE A 163 1.02 3.56 -4.44
CA PHE A 163 -0.21 3.64 -3.65
C PHE A 163 0.08 3.82 -2.15
N LEU A 164 1.13 3.16 -1.64
CA LEU A 164 1.54 3.22 -0.25
C LEU A 164 2.14 4.57 0.15
N ASN A 165 2.96 5.18 -0.71
CA ASN A 165 3.87 6.27 -0.35
C ASN A 165 3.41 7.66 -0.84
N ALA A 166 2.58 7.74 -1.88
CA ALA A 166 2.20 9.02 -2.48
C ALA A 166 1.52 9.96 -1.45
N GLY A 167 1.98 11.20 -1.33
CA GLY A 167 1.40 12.20 -0.44
C GLY A 167 1.74 12.06 1.04
N LYS A 168 2.50 11.04 1.46
CA LYS A 168 3.00 10.92 2.84
C LYS A 168 4.30 11.70 3.01
N GLN A 169 4.48 12.33 4.17
CA GLN A 169 5.70 13.07 4.51
C GLN A 169 6.88 12.11 4.70
N GLN A 170 6.70 11.07 5.52
CA GLN A 170 7.66 9.98 5.67
C GLN A 170 7.35 8.89 4.65
N ARG A 171 8.04 8.91 3.51
CA ARG A 171 7.76 8.02 2.40
C ARG A 171 9.00 7.33 1.84
N GLY A 172 8.79 6.11 1.34
CA GLY A 172 9.74 5.45 0.46
C GLY A 172 9.68 6.01 -0.97
N GLU A 173 10.47 5.40 -1.85
CA GLU A 173 10.41 5.70 -3.28
C GLU A 173 9.08 5.21 -3.88
N LEU A 174 8.61 5.90 -4.93
CA LEU A 174 7.41 5.51 -5.67
C LEU A 174 7.68 4.38 -6.67
N ILE A 175 8.96 4.12 -6.96
CA ILE A 175 9.46 3.11 -7.89
C ILE A 175 10.34 2.14 -7.12
N SER A 176 10.12 0.84 -7.32
CA SER A 176 10.86 -0.21 -6.62
C SER A 176 11.52 -1.23 -7.55
N CYS A 177 11.40 -1.13 -8.88
CA CYS A 177 11.94 -2.13 -9.80
C CYS A 177 13.01 -1.50 -10.69
N PHE A 178 14.23 -2.04 -10.64
CA PHE A 178 15.39 -1.50 -11.35
C PHE A 178 16.08 -2.59 -12.17
N LEU A 179 16.46 -2.25 -13.40
CA LEU A 179 17.28 -3.10 -14.27
C LEU A 179 18.61 -2.41 -14.53
N LEU A 180 19.71 -3.08 -14.18
CA LEU A 180 21.06 -2.54 -14.30
C LEU A 180 21.89 -3.41 -15.25
N ARG A 181 22.58 -2.76 -16.18
CA ARG A 181 23.58 -3.42 -17.03
C ARG A 181 24.95 -3.38 -16.36
N ILE A 182 25.66 -4.49 -16.40
CA ILE A 182 27.06 -4.57 -15.98
C ILE A 182 27.93 -4.72 -17.24
N GLU A 183 28.95 -3.89 -17.37
CA GLU A 183 29.94 -3.99 -18.45
C GLU A 183 31.16 -4.80 -17.99
N ASP A 184 31.92 -5.35 -18.94
CA ASP A 184 33.06 -6.24 -18.70
C ASP A 184 34.33 -5.49 -18.23
N ASN A 185 34.20 -4.70 -17.16
CA ASN A 185 35.28 -4.00 -16.48
C ASN A 185 35.02 -3.89 -14.98
N MET A 186 36.10 -3.76 -14.19
CA MET A 186 36.02 -3.76 -12.72
C MET A 186 35.26 -2.56 -12.17
N GLU A 187 35.33 -1.41 -12.84
CA GLU A 187 34.63 -0.19 -12.48
C GLU A 187 33.12 -0.39 -12.56
N SER A 188 32.63 -1.02 -13.63
CA SER A 188 31.21 -1.32 -13.81
C SER A 188 30.73 -2.36 -12.80
N ILE A 189 31.51 -3.41 -12.54
CA ILE A 189 31.20 -4.40 -11.50
C ILE A 189 31.11 -3.74 -10.11
N GLY A 190 32.08 -2.89 -9.77
CA GLY A 190 32.08 -2.14 -8.50
C GLY A 190 30.87 -1.21 -8.37
N ARG A 191 30.50 -0.50 -9.44
CA ARG A 191 29.29 0.34 -9.47
C ARG A 191 28.01 -0.48 -9.35
N ALA A 192 27.94 -1.66 -9.95
CA ALA A 192 26.78 -2.54 -9.85
C ALA A 192 26.54 -2.98 -8.40
N VAL A 193 27.60 -3.38 -7.68
CA VAL A 193 27.50 -3.72 -6.25
C VAL A 193 27.06 -2.51 -5.42
N ASN A 194 27.65 -1.33 -5.66
CA ASN A 194 27.24 -0.11 -4.94
C ASN A 194 25.76 0.24 -5.21
N SER A 195 25.33 0.14 -6.47
CA SER A 195 23.95 0.40 -6.87
C SER A 195 22.99 -0.60 -6.22
N ALA A 196 23.36 -1.88 -6.13
CA ALA A 196 22.60 -2.90 -5.41
C ALA A 196 22.35 -2.47 -3.95
N LEU A 197 23.40 -2.04 -3.25
CA LEU A 197 23.32 -1.62 -1.85
C LEU A 197 22.40 -0.42 -1.66
N GLN A 198 22.53 0.62 -2.50
CA GLN A 198 21.73 1.83 -2.36
C GLN A 198 20.25 1.61 -2.68
N LEU A 199 19.96 0.87 -3.76
CA LEU A 199 18.60 0.59 -4.18
C LEU A 199 17.91 -0.40 -3.22
N SER A 200 18.61 -1.45 -2.78
CA SER A 200 18.08 -2.41 -1.82
C SER A 200 17.78 -1.78 -0.46
N LYS A 201 18.64 -0.85 0.03
CA LYS A 201 18.39 -0.09 1.27
C LYS A 201 17.04 0.64 1.24
N ARG A 202 16.57 1.08 0.07
CA ARG A 202 15.29 1.77 -0.13
C ARG A 202 14.13 0.84 -0.50
N GLY A 203 14.32 -0.49 -0.41
CA GLY A 203 13.30 -1.48 -0.75
C GLY A 203 13.15 -1.73 -2.25
N GLY A 204 14.15 -1.35 -3.06
CA GLY A 204 14.17 -1.63 -4.50
C GLY A 204 14.59 -3.06 -4.82
N GLY A 205 13.82 -3.75 -5.65
CA GLY A 205 14.22 -4.96 -6.36
C GLY A 205 15.12 -4.61 -7.55
N VAL A 206 16.30 -5.23 -7.62
CA VAL A 206 17.30 -4.93 -8.64
C VAL A 206 17.65 -6.20 -9.41
N ALA A 207 17.54 -6.15 -10.73
CA ALA A 207 18.00 -7.19 -11.64
C ALA A 207 19.25 -6.73 -12.39
N PHE A 208 20.23 -7.63 -12.55
CA PHE A 208 21.48 -7.35 -13.24
C PHE A 208 21.60 -8.14 -14.53
N LEU A 209 22.03 -7.48 -15.61
CA LEU A 209 22.46 -8.17 -16.83
C LEU A 209 23.90 -8.65 -16.66
N LEU A 210 24.08 -9.98 -16.64
CA LEU A 210 25.40 -10.62 -16.52
C LEU A 210 25.98 -11.07 -17.87
N SER A 211 25.19 -11.06 -18.95
CA SER A 211 25.59 -11.59 -20.26
C SER A 211 26.82 -10.92 -20.90
N ASN A 212 27.14 -9.68 -20.49
CA ASN A 212 28.31 -8.96 -20.99
C ASN A 212 29.59 -9.39 -20.28
N LEU A 213 29.51 -10.01 -19.11
CA LEU A 213 30.68 -10.44 -18.36
C LEU A 213 31.35 -11.60 -19.08
N ARG A 214 32.67 -11.54 -19.16
CA ARG A 214 33.48 -12.63 -19.73
C ARG A 214 33.27 -13.96 -18.99
N GLU A 215 33.34 -15.04 -19.75
CA GLU A 215 33.23 -16.41 -19.26
C GLU A 215 34.40 -16.80 -18.33
N ALA A 216 34.16 -17.81 -17.49
CA ALA A 216 35.19 -18.35 -16.62
C ALA A 216 36.35 -18.93 -17.46
N GLY A 217 37.59 -18.62 -17.06
CA GLY A 217 38.78 -19.08 -17.78
C GLY A 217 39.27 -18.17 -18.92
N ARG A 218 38.55 -17.09 -19.24
CA ARG A 218 39.06 -16.07 -20.19
C ARG A 218 40.25 -15.32 -19.59
N ARG A 219 41.24 -14.96 -20.41
CA ARG A 219 42.49 -14.33 -19.97
C ARG A 219 42.30 -12.83 -19.71
N SER A 220 42.89 -12.32 -18.63
CA SER A 220 43.10 -10.88 -18.45
C SER A 220 44.41 -10.47 -19.13
N SER A 221 44.55 -9.19 -19.49
CA SER A 221 45.72 -8.69 -20.23
C SER A 221 47.05 -8.81 -19.46
N ALA A 222 47.03 -9.14 -18.16
CA ALA A 222 48.20 -9.06 -17.29
C ALA A 222 48.64 -10.38 -16.64
N SER A 223 47.90 -11.50 -16.75
CA SER A 223 48.30 -12.75 -16.07
C SER A 223 47.76 -14.02 -16.74
N LYS A 224 48.53 -15.12 -16.67
CA LYS A 224 48.12 -16.49 -17.03
C LYS A 224 47.08 -17.08 -16.06
N THR A 225 46.70 -16.37 -15.00
CA THR A 225 45.69 -16.83 -14.03
C THR A 225 44.27 -16.67 -14.58
N SER A 226 43.50 -17.75 -14.55
CA SER A 226 42.11 -17.82 -14.98
C SER A 226 41.22 -16.84 -14.22
N LEU A 227 40.38 -16.09 -14.95
CA LEU A 227 39.34 -15.27 -14.33
C LEU A 227 38.24 -16.14 -13.72
N LEU A 228 37.80 -15.76 -12.51
CA LEU A 228 36.57 -16.24 -11.88
C LEU A 228 35.37 -15.63 -12.62
N GLY A 229 35.05 -16.15 -13.80
CA GLY A 229 33.88 -15.73 -14.56
C GLY A 229 32.58 -16.28 -13.98
N TRP A 230 31.46 -15.69 -14.40
CA TRP A 230 30.11 -16.16 -14.10
C TRP A 230 29.47 -16.75 -15.35
N CYS A 231 29.69 -18.04 -15.60
CA CYS A 231 28.78 -18.92 -16.36
C CYS A 231 29.30 -20.36 -16.35
N ARG A 232 28.40 -21.32 -16.14
CA ARG A 232 28.44 -22.64 -16.79
C ARG A 232 27.32 -22.66 -17.82
#